data_AF-A0A8D8LIE0-F1
#
_entry.id   AF-A0A8D8LIE0-F1
#
_cell.length_a   1.000
_cell.length_b   1.000
_cell.length_c   1.000
_cell.angle_alpha   90.00
_cell.angle_beta   90.00
_cell.angle_gamma   90.00
#
_symmetry.space_group_name_H-M   'P 1'
#
loop_
_entity.id
_entity.type
_entity.pdbx_description
1 polymer ?
#
loop_
_entity_poly.entity_id
_entity_poly.type
_entity_poly.pdbx_seq_one_letter_code
_entity_poly.pdbx_strand_id
1 'polypeptide(L)'
;MPNTDSLDTFQFSGFKTMVVEVKPIAGPFNLGEGPHWDEGSQSLFFVDIDGCAICKYDSASRTTTKCAIDRKVGFIIPVKDKTEQFMIGYGGDFAVVTWDGKSEKPQDLKIYAKGDPSVDNRINDGKADPTGRVYAGSMCQVKVDGIWKKESSFLYNLEKGEAKVLLDKVGLSNGLAWSLDHKKLYYIDSLMGNVRELEYNKETGRIGNPKVVYSWTPDQGSPDGMTIDVEGKLWIASFGGGRVIRVDPDTKELLLTLDIPAHQTTSVAWGGLNYDELYVTSANFPDIIPDEDKPKYTHNGYLFKVTGLGVKGLAPSQANL
;
A
#
# COMPACT_ATOMS: atom_id res chain seq x y z
N MET A 1 48.82 -32.03 -41.48
CA MET A 1 48.75 -30.56 -41.30
C MET A 1 47.28 -30.17 -41.24
N PRO A 2 46.88 -29.30 -40.31
CA PRO A 2 46.21 -29.77 -39.09
C PRO A 2 44.71 -29.47 -39.02
N ASN A 3 44.02 -30.25 -38.17
CA ASN A 3 42.75 -29.93 -37.52
C ASN A 3 42.84 -28.59 -36.78
N THR A 4 41.77 -27.81 -36.82
CA THR A 4 41.55 -26.71 -35.87
C THR A 4 40.17 -26.87 -35.24
N ASP A 5 40.11 -27.70 -34.21
CA ASP A 5 39.20 -27.53 -33.08
C ASP A 5 39.70 -26.34 -32.25
N SER A 6 38.83 -25.39 -31.93
CA SER A 6 38.84 -24.66 -30.65
C SER A 6 37.54 -23.87 -30.52
N LEU A 7 36.52 -24.53 -29.97
CA LEU A 7 35.45 -23.86 -29.25
C LEU A 7 36.00 -23.50 -27.87
N ASP A 8 36.38 -22.24 -27.69
CA ASP A 8 36.66 -21.71 -26.35
C ASP A 8 35.35 -21.65 -25.56
N THR A 9 35.14 -22.70 -24.76
CA THR A 9 34.13 -22.77 -23.73
C THR A 9 34.68 -22.11 -22.48
N PHE A 10 34.38 -20.83 -22.28
CA PHE A 10 34.48 -20.23 -20.94
C PHE A 10 33.20 -20.56 -20.16
N GLN A 11 33.27 -21.63 -19.36
CA GLN A 11 32.32 -21.85 -18.27
C GLN A 11 32.54 -20.77 -17.21
N PHE A 12 31.70 -19.75 -17.20
CA PHE A 12 31.49 -18.95 -16.00
C PHE A 12 30.43 -19.62 -15.13
N SER A 13 30.86 -20.02 -13.94
CA SER A 13 30.07 -20.60 -12.87
C SER A 13 28.87 -19.71 -12.48
N GLY A 14 27.66 -20.26 -12.60
CA GLY A 14 26.73 -20.32 -11.46
C GLY A 14 25.95 -19.08 -11.02
N PHE A 15 25.91 -17.96 -11.75
CA PHE A 15 24.96 -16.89 -11.44
C PHE A 15 23.65 -17.10 -12.21
N LYS A 16 22.62 -17.60 -11.53
CA LYS A 16 21.24 -17.45 -12.01
C LYS A 16 20.94 -15.95 -11.98
N THR A 17 20.96 -15.28 -13.12
CA THR A 17 20.41 -13.92 -13.25
C THR A 17 18.96 -13.98 -12.81
N MET A 18 18.62 -13.32 -11.70
CA MET A 18 17.22 -13.20 -11.29
C MET A 18 16.54 -12.23 -12.26
N VAL A 19 15.63 -12.77 -13.07
CA VAL A 19 14.82 -11.97 -14.00
C VAL A 19 13.59 -11.53 -13.22
N VAL A 20 13.52 -10.24 -12.89
CA VAL A 20 12.33 -9.63 -12.30
C VAL A 20 11.29 -9.43 -13.41
N GLU A 21 10.07 -9.96 -13.22
CA GLU A 21 8.95 -9.75 -14.14
C GLU A 21 7.96 -8.78 -13.51
N VAL A 22 7.59 -7.71 -14.23
CA VAL A 22 6.53 -6.77 -13.83
C VAL A 22 5.38 -6.93 -14.82
N LYS A 23 4.22 -7.39 -14.34
CA LYS A 23 3.08 -7.74 -15.19
C LYS A 23 1.81 -6.98 -14.79
N PRO A 24 1.17 -6.21 -15.70
CA PRO A 24 -0.18 -5.70 -15.47
C PRO A 24 -1.16 -6.88 -15.43
N ILE A 25 -2.04 -6.93 -14.43
CA ILE A 25 -2.94 -8.06 -14.20
C ILE A 25 -4.43 -7.69 -14.11
N ALA A 26 -4.76 -6.43 -13.81
CA ALA A 26 -6.13 -5.91 -13.82
C ALA A 26 -6.11 -4.38 -13.94
N GLY A 27 -7.18 -3.77 -14.46
CA GLY A 27 -7.33 -2.32 -14.55
C GLY A 27 -7.92 -1.84 -15.89
N PRO A 28 -8.02 -0.51 -16.09
CA PRO A 28 -7.59 0.53 -15.16
C PRO A 28 -8.59 0.75 -13.99
N PHE A 29 -8.06 1.25 -12.88
CA PHE A 29 -8.77 1.80 -11.71
C PHE A 29 -8.50 3.31 -11.65
N ASN A 30 -9.42 4.08 -11.07
CA ASN A 30 -9.25 5.53 -10.98
C ASN A 30 -8.13 5.88 -9.98
N LEU A 31 -8.22 5.32 -8.77
CA LEU A 31 -7.20 5.42 -7.74
C LEU A 31 -7.13 4.09 -6.98
N GLY A 32 -6.42 3.11 -7.57
CA GLY A 32 -6.20 1.82 -6.94
C GLY A 32 -5.29 1.96 -5.73
N GLU A 33 -5.69 1.44 -4.58
CA GLU A 33 -5.02 1.67 -3.28
C GLU A 33 -5.28 0.57 -2.25
N GLY A 34 -4.58 0.64 -1.12
CA GLY A 34 -4.79 -0.21 0.06
C GLY A 34 -4.78 -1.73 -0.23
N PRO A 35 -3.79 -2.26 -0.98
CA PRO A 35 -3.72 -3.69 -1.27
C PRO A 35 -3.50 -4.52 0.00
N HIS A 36 -4.27 -5.59 0.14
CA HIS A 36 -4.23 -6.53 1.25
C HIS A 36 -4.36 -7.95 0.73
N TRP A 37 -3.34 -8.77 0.96
CA TRP A 37 -3.36 -10.17 0.56
C TRP A 37 -4.07 -11.04 1.60
N ASP A 38 -5.10 -11.78 1.17
CA ASP A 38 -5.76 -12.78 1.99
C ASP A 38 -5.28 -14.19 1.56
N GLU A 39 -4.52 -14.85 2.42
CA GLU A 39 -3.96 -16.18 2.15
C GLU A 39 -5.05 -17.23 2.03
N GLY A 40 -6.11 -17.15 2.85
CA GLY A 40 -7.17 -18.15 2.87
C GLY A 40 -7.92 -18.27 1.55
N SER A 41 -8.23 -17.13 0.91
CA SER A 41 -8.86 -17.08 -0.40
C SER A 41 -7.89 -16.92 -1.58
N GLN A 42 -6.57 -16.86 -1.31
CA GLN A 42 -5.53 -16.56 -2.31
C GLN A 42 -5.92 -15.37 -3.20
N SER A 43 -6.41 -14.31 -2.58
CA SER A 43 -6.96 -13.14 -3.26
C SER A 43 -6.34 -11.86 -2.72
N LEU A 44 -6.20 -10.88 -3.60
CA LEU A 44 -5.84 -9.52 -3.20
C LEU A 44 -7.11 -8.69 -3.06
N PHE A 45 -7.36 -8.18 -1.85
CA PHE A 45 -8.34 -7.13 -1.63
C PHE A 45 -7.67 -5.77 -1.79
N PHE A 46 -8.36 -4.80 -2.35
CA PHE A 46 -7.86 -3.43 -2.52
C PHE A 46 -9.05 -2.48 -2.73
N VAL A 47 -8.81 -1.18 -2.81
CA VAL A 47 -9.86 -0.17 -3.05
C VAL A 47 -9.62 0.58 -4.35
N ASP A 48 -10.69 1.09 -4.94
CA ASP A 48 -10.64 2.17 -5.93
C ASP A 48 -11.23 3.42 -5.25
N ILE A 49 -10.36 4.27 -4.67
CA ILE A 49 -10.78 5.36 -3.79
C ILE A 49 -11.70 6.32 -4.55
N ASP A 50 -11.27 6.76 -5.73
CA ASP A 50 -12.02 7.69 -6.57
C ASP A 50 -13.12 7.00 -7.40
N GLY A 51 -13.07 5.66 -7.52
CA GLY A 51 -14.18 4.84 -8.01
C GLY A 51 -15.23 4.49 -6.95
N CYS A 52 -15.02 4.87 -5.68
CA CYS A 52 -15.86 4.52 -4.53
C CYS A 52 -16.18 3.02 -4.47
N ALA A 53 -15.17 2.16 -4.58
CA ALA A 53 -15.37 0.71 -4.58
C ALA A 53 -14.34 -0.05 -3.74
N ILE A 54 -14.77 -1.16 -3.16
CA ILE A 54 -13.87 -2.22 -2.70
C ILE A 54 -13.75 -3.27 -3.81
N CYS A 55 -12.56 -3.84 -3.96
CA CYS A 55 -12.20 -4.73 -5.04
C CYS A 55 -11.59 -6.03 -4.51
N LYS A 56 -11.76 -7.12 -5.26
CA LYS A 56 -11.06 -8.39 -5.05
C LYS A 56 -10.46 -8.87 -6.36
N TYR A 57 -9.16 -9.10 -6.40
CA TYR A 57 -8.50 -9.84 -7.47
C TYR A 57 -8.27 -11.29 -6.99
N ASP A 58 -8.92 -12.24 -7.66
CA ASP A 58 -8.79 -13.67 -7.38
C ASP A 58 -7.62 -14.23 -8.20
N SER A 59 -6.56 -14.69 -7.53
CA SER A 59 -5.31 -15.09 -8.22
C SER A 59 -5.46 -16.37 -9.05
N ALA A 60 -6.37 -17.26 -8.65
CA ALA A 60 -6.61 -18.54 -9.32
C ALA A 60 -7.37 -18.35 -10.65
N SER A 61 -8.49 -17.63 -10.61
CA SER A 61 -9.29 -17.33 -11.79
C SER A 61 -8.77 -16.14 -12.60
N ARG A 62 -7.92 -15.31 -12.00
CA ARG A 62 -7.37 -14.06 -12.57
C ARG A 62 -8.46 -13.06 -12.94
N THR A 63 -9.52 -13.03 -12.15
CA THR A 63 -10.65 -12.11 -12.34
C THR A 63 -10.69 -11.07 -11.22
N THR A 64 -11.26 -9.90 -11.53
CA THR A 64 -11.49 -8.84 -10.54
C THR A 64 -12.99 -8.63 -10.36
N THR A 65 -13.44 -8.63 -9.12
CA THR A 65 -14.80 -8.22 -8.74
C THR A 65 -14.74 -6.87 -8.02
N LYS A 66 -15.79 -6.07 -8.17
CA LYS A 66 -15.94 -4.76 -7.53
C LYS A 66 -17.27 -4.70 -6.80
N CYS A 67 -17.27 -4.07 -5.64
CA CYS A 67 -18.46 -3.77 -4.86
C CYS A 67 -18.52 -2.25 -4.63
N ALA A 68 -19.58 -1.63 -5.14
CA ALA A 68 -19.79 -0.20 -5.05
C ALA A 68 -20.17 0.20 -3.63
N ILE A 69 -19.49 1.24 -3.14
CA ILE A 69 -19.73 1.90 -1.86
C ILE A 69 -20.16 3.34 -2.17
N ASP A 70 -21.03 3.92 -1.37
CA ASP A 70 -21.59 5.26 -1.57
C ASP A 70 -20.66 6.39 -1.11
N ARG A 71 -19.42 6.07 -0.73
CA ARG A 71 -18.36 7.01 -0.33
C ARG A 71 -16.99 6.52 -0.80
N LYS A 72 -16.01 7.44 -0.80
CA LYS A 72 -14.60 7.09 -0.96
C LYS A 72 -14.18 6.10 0.13
N VAL A 73 -13.47 5.06 -0.27
CA VAL A 73 -13.00 4.00 0.63
C VAL A 73 -11.48 4.01 0.65
N GLY A 74 -10.86 4.23 1.80
CA GLY A 74 -9.40 4.43 1.90
C GLY A 74 -8.58 3.14 1.94
N PHE A 75 -9.10 2.09 2.57
CA PHE A 75 -8.45 0.79 2.70
C PHE A 75 -9.50 -0.32 2.89
N ILE A 76 -9.08 -1.58 2.77
CA ILE A 76 -9.88 -2.77 3.09
C ILE A 76 -9.03 -3.81 3.81
N ILE A 77 -9.47 -4.25 4.99
CA ILE A 77 -8.77 -5.26 5.81
C ILE A 77 -9.78 -6.32 6.27
N PRO A 78 -9.58 -7.62 6.00
CA PRO A 78 -10.42 -8.68 6.53
C PRO A 78 -10.50 -8.63 8.06
N VAL A 79 -11.68 -8.89 8.63
CA VAL A 79 -11.88 -8.99 10.07
C VAL A 79 -11.52 -10.40 10.53
N LYS A 80 -10.68 -10.50 11.54
CA LYS A 80 -10.18 -11.76 12.07
C LYS A 80 -11.34 -12.66 12.51
N ASP A 81 -11.27 -13.94 12.14
CA ASP A 81 -12.26 -14.97 12.47
C ASP A 81 -13.70 -14.66 12.00
N LYS A 82 -13.87 -13.73 11.04
CA LYS A 82 -15.15 -13.38 10.42
C LYS A 82 -15.05 -13.53 8.91
N THR A 83 -15.82 -14.46 8.35
CA THR A 83 -15.96 -14.61 6.90
C THR A 83 -16.69 -13.40 6.33
N GLU A 84 -16.25 -12.91 5.18
CA GLU A 84 -16.94 -11.86 4.40
C GLU A 84 -17.08 -10.51 5.10
N GLN A 85 -16.43 -10.30 6.27
CA GLN A 85 -16.42 -9.01 6.95
C GLN A 85 -15.08 -8.32 6.78
N PHE A 86 -15.12 -7.04 6.44
CA PHE A 86 -13.94 -6.22 6.24
C PHE A 86 -14.07 -4.89 6.97
N MET A 87 -13.01 -4.46 7.63
CA MET A 87 -12.85 -3.09 8.10
C MET A 87 -12.43 -2.21 6.93
N ILE A 88 -13.10 -1.07 6.78
CA ILE A 88 -12.82 -0.08 5.74
C ILE A 88 -12.74 1.33 6.30
N GLY A 89 -11.89 2.16 5.71
CA GLY A 89 -11.97 3.63 5.89
C GLY A 89 -13.08 4.17 5.01
N TYR A 90 -14.18 4.68 5.59
CA TYR A 90 -15.43 5.01 4.90
C TYR A 90 -15.73 6.51 4.99
N GLY A 91 -15.35 7.27 3.96
CA GLY A 91 -15.32 8.74 4.06
C GLY A 91 -14.39 9.17 5.19
N GLY A 92 -14.84 10.00 6.12
CA GLY A 92 -14.11 10.37 7.35
C GLY A 92 -14.26 9.37 8.51
N ASP A 93 -15.02 8.29 8.34
CA ASP A 93 -15.36 7.32 9.39
C ASP A 93 -14.70 5.95 9.14
N PHE A 94 -14.97 5.00 10.03
CA PHE A 94 -14.59 3.60 9.92
C PHE A 94 -15.83 2.71 9.94
N ALA A 95 -15.89 1.73 9.03
CA ALA A 95 -17.04 0.85 8.93
C ALA A 95 -16.62 -0.61 8.78
N VAL A 96 -17.48 -1.51 9.25
CA VAL A 96 -17.45 -2.93 8.88
C VAL A 96 -18.43 -3.13 7.74
N VAL A 97 -17.93 -3.62 6.61
CA VAL A 97 -18.73 -4.04 5.45
C VAL A 97 -18.83 -5.56 5.42
N THR A 98 -20.03 -6.08 5.16
CA THR A 98 -20.24 -7.49 4.84
C THR A 98 -20.36 -7.64 3.33
N TRP A 99 -19.45 -8.41 2.73
CA TRP A 99 -19.35 -8.62 1.29
C TRP A 99 -18.88 -10.03 0.94
N ASP A 100 -19.65 -10.73 0.13
CA ASP A 100 -19.36 -12.08 -0.39
C ASP A 100 -18.16 -12.17 -1.38
N GLY A 101 -17.50 -11.04 -1.66
CA GLY A 101 -16.39 -10.96 -2.60
C GLY A 101 -16.79 -11.05 -4.08
N LYS A 102 -18.10 -11.02 -4.40
CA LYS A 102 -18.63 -11.25 -5.76
C LYS A 102 -19.73 -10.27 -6.16
N SER A 103 -20.63 -9.92 -5.24
CA SER A 103 -21.76 -9.03 -5.46
C SER A 103 -21.32 -7.60 -5.72
N GLU A 104 -22.03 -6.88 -6.58
CA GLU A 104 -21.74 -5.48 -6.92
C GLU A 104 -22.09 -4.48 -5.80
N LYS A 105 -22.76 -4.95 -4.75
CA LYS A 105 -23.17 -4.17 -3.57
C LYS A 105 -22.94 -4.98 -2.29
N PRO A 106 -22.69 -4.32 -1.15
CA PRO A 106 -22.50 -5.03 0.10
C PRO A 106 -23.83 -5.57 0.63
N GLN A 107 -23.78 -6.68 1.37
CA GLN A 107 -24.94 -7.22 2.08
C GLN A 107 -25.30 -6.37 3.30
N ASP A 108 -24.30 -5.78 3.95
CA ASP A 108 -24.47 -4.90 5.11
C ASP A 108 -23.29 -3.93 5.23
N LEU A 109 -23.52 -2.77 5.83
CA LEU A 109 -22.48 -1.78 6.15
C LEU A 109 -22.84 -1.08 7.45
N LYS A 110 -21.95 -1.19 8.44
CA LYS A 110 -22.15 -0.63 9.79
C LYS A 110 -20.97 0.24 10.16
N ILE A 111 -21.26 1.47 10.63
CA ILE A 111 -20.22 2.31 11.23
C ILE A 111 -19.69 1.62 12.48
N TYR A 112 -18.38 1.44 12.54
CA TYR A 112 -17.67 0.87 13.68
C TYR A 112 -17.15 1.96 14.60
N ALA A 113 -16.51 3.00 14.03
CA ALA A 113 -15.99 4.14 14.75
C ALA A 113 -16.16 5.42 13.92
N LYS A 114 -16.34 6.55 14.60
CA LYS A 114 -16.42 7.88 13.97
C LYS A 114 -15.06 8.55 13.98
N GLY A 115 -14.69 9.18 12.87
CA GLY A 115 -13.58 10.13 12.86
C GLY A 115 -13.98 11.46 13.50
N ASP A 116 -13.11 12.46 13.45
CA ASP A 116 -13.43 13.81 13.93
C ASP A 116 -14.45 14.49 12.99
N PRO A 117 -15.69 14.77 13.44
CA PRO A 117 -16.72 15.37 12.59
C PRO A 117 -16.54 16.89 12.38
N SER A 118 -15.59 17.52 13.09
CA SER A 118 -15.36 18.97 13.01
C SER A 118 -14.52 19.38 11.79
N VAL A 119 -14.01 18.40 11.04
CA VAL A 119 -13.13 18.60 9.89
C VAL A 119 -13.67 17.90 8.64
N ASP A 120 -13.50 18.52 7.49
CA ASP A 120 -13.81 17.91 6.20
C ASP A 120 -12.59 17.11 5.69
N ASN A 121 -12.52 15.85 6.12
CA ASN A 121 -11.46 14.92 5.75
C ASN A 121 -12.02 13.57 5.27
N ARG A 122 -11.13 12.73 4.74
CA ARG A 122 -11.39 11.32 4.49
C ARG A 122 -10.26 10.49 5.07
N ILE A 123 -10.55 9.27 5.49
CA ILE A 123 -9.56 8.23 5.72
C ILE A 123 -8.85 7.94 4.39
N ASN A 124 -7.52 7.82 4.46
CA ASN A 124 -6.64 7.47 3.35
C ASN A 124 -6.10 6.06 3.56
N ASP A 125 -4.79 5.88 3.72
CA ASP A 125 -4.22 4.55 3.95
C ASP A 125 -4.47 4.04 5.38
N GLY A 126 -4.54 2.73 5.52
CA GLY A 126 -4.71 2.04 6.79
C GLY A 126 -4.25 0.60 6.77
N LYS A 127 -3.72 0.14 7.90
CA LYS A 127 -3.19 -1.22 8.07
C LYS A 127 -3.38 -1.69 9.51
N ALA A 128 -3.62 -2.98 9.68
CA ALA A 128 -3.63 -3.59 11.00
C ALA A 128 -2.19 -3.84 11.48
N ASP A 129 -1.94 -3.50 12.74
CA ASP A 129 -0.68 -3.80 13.42
C ASP A 129 -0.56 -5.32 13.71
N PRO A 130 0.60 -5.80 14.21
CA PRO A 130 0.82 -7.22 14.51
C PRO A 130 -0.13 -7.85 15.56
N THR A 131 -0.97 -7.05 16.21
CA THR A 131 -1.99 -7.49 17.17
C THR A 131 -3.41 -7.39 16.61
N GLY A 132 -3.55 -6.88 15.39
CA GLY A 132 -4.81 -6.67 14.69
C GLY A 132 -5.46 -5.30 14.96
N ARG A 133 -4.81 -4.38 15.69
CA ARG A 133 -5.35 -3.02 15.84
C ARG A 133 -5.21 -2.28 14.51
N VAL A 134 -6.28 -1.66 14.04
CA VAL A 134 -6.24 -0.90 12.79
C VAL A 134 -5.67 0.48 13.06
N TYR A 135 -4.61 0.83 12.34
CA TYR A 135 -4.07 2.18 12.24
C TYR A 135 -4.45 2.73 10.88
N ALA A 136 -4.99 3.93 10.84
CA ALA A 136 -5.27 4.60 9.58
C ALA A 136 -5.27 6.09 9.83
N GLY A 137 -4.83 6.87 8.85
CA GLY A 137 -4.92 8.31 8.96
C GLY A 137 -5.77 8.93 7.88
N SER A 138 -6.16 10.17 8.14
CA SER A 138 -6.97 10.96 7.25
C SER A 138 -6.12 11.90 6.40
N MET A 139 -6.79 12.49 5.40
CA MET A 139 -6.32 13.65 4.67
C MET A 139 -7.47 14.63 4.45
N CYS A 140 -7.16 15.93 4.51
CA CYS A 140 -8.13 16.96 4.16
C CYS A 140 -8.60 16.78 2.70
N GLN A 141 -9.90 16.99 2.42
CA GLN A 141 -10.41 16.96 1.04
C GLN A 141 -10.31 18.32 0.34
N VAL A 142 -10.22 19.40 1.11
CA VAL A 142 -10.25 20.76 0.60
C VAL A 142 -8.83 21.28 0.38
N LYS A 143 -8.55 21.67 -0.87
CA LYS A 143 -7.45 22.58 -1.18
C LYS A 143 -7.97 24.02 -1.07
N VAL A 144 -7.35 24.85 -0.24
CA VAL A 144 -7.58 26.30 -0.25
C VAL A 144 -6.43 26.91 -1.05
N ASP A 145 -6.74 27.62 -2.13
CA ASP A 145 -5.76 28.19 -3.07
C ASP A 145 -4.75 27.15 -3.62
N GLY A 146 -5.23 25.92 -3.85
CA GLY A 146 -4.38 24.81 -4.32
C GLY A 146 -3.53 24.15 -3.25
N ILE A 147 -3.57 24.64 -2.00
CA ILE A 147 -2.79 24.12 -0.87
C ILE A 147 -3.70 23.29 0.05
N TRP A 148 -3.25 22.09 0.40
CA TRP A 148 -3.92 21.25 1.39
C TRP A 148 -3.91 21.92 2.76
N LYS A 149 -5.07 22.00 3.43
CA LYS A 149 -5.15 22.49 4.81
C LYS A 149 -4.57 21.43 5.76
N LYS A 150 -3.26 21.46 5.97
CA LYS A 150 -2.49 20.45 6.73
C LYS A 150 -2.94 20.23 8.18
N GLU A 151 -3.72 21.15 8.74
CA GLU A 151 -4.05 21.17 10.17
C GLU A 151 -5.30 20.35 10.56
N SER A 152 -5.92 19.64 9.62
CA SER A 152 -7.21 18.94 9.86
C SER A 152 -7.19 17.44 9.57
N SER A 153 -6.01 16.83 9.51
CA SER A 153 -5.86 15.38 9.33
C SER A 153 -5.04 14.75 10.46
N PHE A 154 -5.31 13.47 10.71
CA PHE A 154 -4.85 12.76 11.90
C PHE A 154 -4.37 11.36 11.53
N LEU A 155 -3.50 10.77 12.35
CA LEU A 155 -3.31 9.32 12.39
C LEU A 155 -4.11 8.78 13.56
N TYR A 156 -4.96 7.78 13.32
CA TYR A 156 -5.76 7.11 14.35
C TYR A 156 -5.25 5.69 14.62
N ASN A 157 -5.57 5.16 15.79
CA ASN A 157 -5.81 3.73 15.93
C ASN A 157 -7.26 3.46 16.37
N LEU A 158 -7.75 2.27 16.02
CA LEU A 158 -9.07 1.81 16.44
C LEU A 158 -8.94 0.93 17.69
N GLU A 159 -9.69 1.27 18.72
CA GLU A 159 -9.73 0.50 19.97
C GLU A 159 -11.17 0.50 20.51
N LYS A 160 -11.77 -0.69 20.69
CA LYS A 160 -13.09 -0.88 21.31
C LYS A 160 -14.21 -0.02 20.69
N GLY A 161 -14.27 0.05 19.36
CA GLY A 161 -15.28 0.85 18.64
C GLY A 161 -15.01 2.35 18.60
N GLU A 162 -13.85 2.82 19.07
CA GLU A 162 -13.47 4.24 19.03
C GLU A 162 -12.24 4.45 18.16
N ALA A 163 -12.19 5.60 17.46
CA ALA A 163 -11.01 6.07 16.76
C ALA A 163 -10.24 7.05 17.66
N LYS A 164 -9.06 6.65 18.14
CA LYS A 164 -8.21 7.49 18.99
C LYS A 164 -7.13 8.15 18.15
N VAL A 165 -7.01 9.46 18.28
CA VAL A 165 -5.95 10.23 17.61
C VAL A 165 -4.60 9.91 18.26
N LEU A 166 -3.64 9.50 17.42
CA LEU A 166 -2.25 9.23 17.79
C LEU A 166 -1.31 10.35 17.34
N LEU A 167 -1.55 10.93 16.15
CA LEU A 167 -0.86 12.12 15.66
C LEU A 167 -1.90 13.11 15.14
N ASP A 168 -1.66 14.39 15.40
CA ASP A 168 -2.38 15.50 14.78
C ASP A 168 -1.54 16.14 13.65
N LYS A 169 -2.14 17.10 12.94
CA LYS A 169 -1.47 17.91 11.90
C LYS A 169 -0.79 17.07 10.82
N VAL A 170 -1.39 15.94 10.48
CA VAL A 170 -0.96 15.09 9.37
C VAL A 170 -1.36 15.76 8.06
N GLY A 171 -0.42 15.87 7.14
CA GLY A 171 -0.63 16.41 5.80
C GLY A 171 -1.45 15.48 4.92
N LEU A 172 -0.86 14.35 4.54
CA LEU A 172 -1.50 13.28 3.78
C LEU A 172 -1.02 11.94 4.34
N SER A 173 -1.85 11.34 5.22
CA SER A 173 -1.52 10.05 5.85
C SER A 173 -1.38 8.95 4.82
N ASN A 174 -0.30 8.19 4.91
CA ASN A 174 -0.02 7.14 3.93
C ASN A 174 0.69 5.93 4.56
N GLY A 175 1.47 5.21 3.76
CA GLY A 175 2.11 3.93 4.06
C GLY A 175 2.52 3.69 5.51
N LEU A 176 2.07 2.54 6.03
CA LEU A 176 2.38 2.03 7.36
C LEU A 176 3.07 0.65 7.29
N ALA A 177 4.08 0.44 8.12
CA ALA A 177 4.68 -0.88 8.34
C ALA A 177 5.24 -0.99 9.76
N TRP A 178 5.39 -2.20 10.29
CA TRP A 178 5.98 -2.43 11.61
C TRP A 178 7.29 -3.22 11.48
N SER A 179 8.26 -2.92 12.34
CA SER A 179 9.49 -3.72 12.41
C SER A 179 9.19 -5.17 12.81
N LEU A 180 10.08 -6.08 12.41
CA LEU A 180 9.95 -7.51 12.69
C LEU A 180 9.97 -7.83 14.19
N ASP A 181 10.67 -7.02 14.99
CA ASP A 181 10.71 -7.13 16.45
C ASP A 181 9.56 -6.40 17.15
N HIS A 182 8.67 -5.76 16.38
CA HIS A 182 7.49 -5.02 16.83
C HIS A 182 7.79 -3.91 17.84
N LYS A 183 8.89 -3.21 17.64
CA LYS A 183 9.28 -2.04 18.45
C LYS A 183 9.23 -0.72 17.69
N LYS A 184 9.09 -0.77 16.36
CA LYS A 184 9.00 0.42 15.50
C LYS A 184 7.74 0.37 14.64
N LEU A 185 7.12 1.53 14.46
CA LEU A 185 6.19 1.84 13.38
C LEU A 185 6.96 2.68 12.35
N TYR A 186 6.92 2.30 11.09
CA TYR A 186 7.32 3.12 9.96
C TYR A 186 6.08 3.77 9.36
N TYR A 187 6.14 5.09 9.17
CA TYR A 187 4.99 5.88 8.77
C TYR A 187 5.37 6.95 7.75
N ILE A 188 4.51 7.11 6.75
CA ILE A 188 4.63 8.12 5.70
C ILE A 188 3.52 9.16 5.88
N ASP A 189 3.94 10.42 5.94
CA ASP A 189 3.10 11.56 5.57
C ASP A 189 3.64 12.09 4.25
N SER A 190 2.90 11.89 3.16
CA SER A 190 3.42 12.16 1.82
C SER A 190 3.83 13.62 1.63
N LEU A 191 3.18 14.57 2.33
CA LEU A 191 3.52 15.99 2.25
C LEU A 191 4.81 16.35 2.99
N MET A 192 5.37 15.44 3.79
CA MET A 192 6.69 15.60 4.40
C MET A 192 7.82 15.04 3.52
N GLY A 193 7.51 14.22 2.51
CA GLY A 193 8.50 13.67 1.57
C GLY A 193 9.53 12.74 2.24
N ASN A 194 9.17 12.05 3.31
CA ASN A 194 10.07 11.13 4.01
C ASN A 194 9.33 9.97 4.70
N VAL A 195 10.07 8.89 4.93
CA VAL A 195 9.67 7.80 5.82
C VAL A 195 10.23 8.08 7.21
N ARG A 196 9.37 7.97 8.23
CA ARG A 196 9.75 8.14 9.63
C ARG A 196 9.60 6.81 10.37
N GLU A 197 10.57 6.47 11.20
CA GLU A 197 10.39 5.47 12.26
C GLU A 197 9.87 6.16 13.53
N LEU A 198 8.98 5.50 14.25
CA LEU A 198 8.44 5.90 15.55
C LEU A 198 8.59 4.71 16.49
N GLU A 199 8.93 4.95 17.76
CA GLU A 199 8.83 3.90 18.78
C GLU A 199 7.40 3.38 18.81
N TYR A 200 7.21 2.07 18.95
CA TYR A 200 5.91 1.42 18.99
C TYR A 200 5.86 0.45 20.17
N ASN A 201 4.83 0.59 20.99
CA ASN A 201 4.57 -0.31 22.10
C ASN A 201 3.50 -1.33 21.69
N LYS A 202 3.93 -2.58 21.44
CA LYS A 202 3.02 -3.66 21.00
C LYS A 202 1.84 -3.90 21.93
N GLU A 203 1.97 -3.70 23.24
CA GLU A 203 0.89 -4.00 24.20
C GLU A 203 -0.17 -2.90 24.27
N THR A 204 0.24 -1.64 24.14
CA THR A 204 -0.64 -0.48 24.33
C THR A 204 -1.04 0.22 23.02
N GLY A 205 -0.35 -0.08 21.91
CA GLY A 205 -0.52 0.61 20.63
C GLY A 205 0.00 2.05 20.63
N ARG A 206 0.69 2.49 21.69
CA ARG A 206 1.27 3.84 21.75
C ARG A 206 2.46 3.98 20.82
N ILE A 207 2.62 5.18 20.28
CA ILE A 207 3.74 5.57 19.43
C ILE A 207 4.57 6.68 20.07
N GLY A 208 5.87 6.68 19.81
CA GLY A 208 6.81 7.68 20.33
C GLY A 208 7.20 8.74 19.29
N ASN A 209 8.32 9.41 19.55
CA ASN A 209 8.79 10.49 18.68
C ASN A 209 9.37 9.97 17.37
N PRO A 210 9.13 10.68 16.24
CA PRO A 210 9.59 10.24 14.94
C PRO A 210 11.08 10.54 14.70
N LYS A 211 11.74 9.67 13.93
CA LYS A 211 13.05 9.90 13.31
C LYS A 211 12.98 9.58 11.83
N VAL A 212 13.60 10.42 11.00
CA VAL A 212 13.63 10.18 9.54
C VAL A 212 14.61 9.04 9.23
N VAL A 213 14.13 8.04 8.49
CA VAL A 213 14.93 6.90 8.00
C VAL A 213 15.20 6.97 6.50
N TYR A 214 14.40 7.71 5.74
CA TYR A 214 14.65 7.95 4.31
C TYR A 214 13.89 9.18 3.82
N SER A 215 14.48 9.94 2.90
CA SER A 215 13.90 11.18 2.35
C SER A 215 13.92 11.16 0.83
N TRP A 216 12.86 11.72 0.22
CA TRP A 216 12.76 11.91 -1.22
C TRP A 216 13.48 13.17 -1.66
N THR A 217 14.05 13.13 -2.86
CA THR A 217 14.38 14.32 -3.63
C THR A 217 13.19 14.73 -4.51
N PRO A 218 13.07 16.01 -4.92
CA PRO A 218 11.90 16.50 -5.67
C PRO A 218 11.59 15.75 -6.97
N ASP A 219 12.60 15.15 -7.61
CA ASP A 219 12.51 14.40 -8.87
C ASP A 219 12.07 12.94 -8.70
N GLN A 220 11.94 12.45 -7.47
CA GLN A 220 11.60 11.05 -7.18
C GLN A 220 10.09 10.79 -7.09
N GLY A 221 9.27 11.84 -7.18
CA GLY A 221 7.84 11.78 -6.86
C GLY A 221 7.59 11.93 -5.36
N SER A 222 6.52 11.32 -4.86
CA SER A 222 6.11 11.39 -3.45
C SER A 222 5.96 10.01 -2.85
N PRO A 223 6.42 9.76 -1.61
CA PRO A 223 6.19 8.48 -0.94
C PRO A 223 4.69 8.27 -0.70
N ASP A 224 4.21 7.08 -1.03
CA ASP A 224 2.81 6.71 -0.95
C ASP A 224 2.64 5.49 -0.01
N GLY A 225 1.99 4.42 -0.44
CA GLY A 225 1.87 3.17 0.32
C GLY A 225 3.18 2.41 0.51
N MET A 226 3.29 1.66 1.61
CA MET A 226 4.51 0.95 2.01
C MET A 226 4.21 -0.42 2.63
N THR A 227 5.14 -1.37 2.46
CA THR A 227 5.17 -2.65 3.18
C THR A 227 6.60 -2.99 3.63
N ILE A 228 6.79 -4.11 4.34
CA ILE A 228 8.08 -4.59 4.83
C ILE A 228 8.30 -6.05 4.37
N ASP A 229 9.55 -6.42 4.12
CA ASP A 229 9.94 -7.80 3.81
C ASP A 229 10.51 -8.56 5.03
N VAL A 230 10.78 -9.85 4.84
CA VAL A 230 11.32 -10.73 5.91
C VAL A 230 12.74 -10.36 6.37
N GLU A 231 13.44 -9.48 5.64
CA GLU A 231 14.76 -8.96 6.00
C GLU A 231 14.67 -7.59 6.71
N GLY A 232 13.45 -7.13 6.97
CA GLY A 232 13.18 -5.86 7.64
C GLY A 232 13.36 -4.64 6.73
N LYS A 233 13.39 -4.82 5.41
CA LYS A 233 13.53 -3.71 4.45
C LYS A 233 12.17 -3.21 4.00
N LEU A 234 12.08 -1.90 3.80
CA LEU A 234 10.85 -1.23 3.44
C LEU A 234 10.70 -1.18 1.92
N TRP A 235 9.52 -1.53 1.43
CA TRP A 235 9.12 -1.42 0.04
C TRP A 235 8.10 -0.31 -0.08
N ILE A 236 8.41 0.74 -0.83
CA ILE A 236 7.64 1.98 -0.83
C ILE A 236 7.27 2.34 -2.28
N ALA A 237 5.98 2.54 -2.53
CA ALA A 237 5.49 3.09 -3.79
C ALA A 237 5.82 4.58 -3.91
N SER A 238 6.14 5.02 -5.13
CA SER A 238 6.42 6.43 -5.41
C SER A 238 5.41 7.02 -6.39
N PHE A 239 4.48 7.82 -5.88
CA PHE A 239 3.47 8.50 -6.66
C PHE A 239 4.10 9.59 -7.51
N GLY A 240 3.88 9.54 -8.83
CA GLY A 240 4.57 10.40 -9.79
C GLY A 240 6.03 10.00 -10.05
N GLY A 241 6.50 8.93 -9.43
CA GLY A 241 7.85 8.39 -9.66
C GLY A 241 7.88 7.19 -10.60
N GLY A 242 6.72 6.55 -10.85
CA GLY A 242 6.61 5.36 -11.69
C GLY A 242 7.45 4.18 -11.22
N ARG A 243 7.55 3.98 -9.90
CA ARG A 243 8.46 3.01 -9.30
C ARG A 243 8.02 2.55 -7.91
N VAL A 244 8.57 1.41 -7.51
CA VAL A 244 8.67 0.99 -6.11
C VAL A 244 10.15 1.00 -5.73
N ILE A 245 10.48 1.50 -4.54
CA ILE A 245 11.84 1.47 -4.00
C ILE A 245 11.94 0.51 -2.82
N ARG A 246 13.10 -0.13 -2.65
CA ARG A 246 13.46 -0.91 -1.46
C ARG A 246 14.51 -0.15 -0.67
N VAL A 247 14.26 0.10 0.61
CA VAL A 247 15.14 0.89 1.48
C VAL A 247 15.48 0.09 2.74
N ASP A 248 16.74 0.18 3.18
CA ASP A 248 17.13 -0.27 4.51
C ASP A 248 16.88 0.84 5.54
N PRO A 249 15.93 0.67 6.48
CA PRO A 249 15.63 1.71 7.46
C PRO A 249 16.75 1.91 8.51
N ASP A 250 17.62 0.91 8.72
CA ASP A 250 18.68 0.97 9.72
C ASP A 250 19.92 1.68 9.16
N THR A 251 20.30 1.41 7.89
CA THR A 251 21.41 2.12 7.22
C THR A 251 20.98 3.39 6.48
N LYS A 252 19.66 3.55 6.24
CA LYS A 252 19.05 4.64 5.47
C LYS A 252 19.39 4.63 3.98
N GLU A 253 19.81 3.48 3.46
CA GLU A 253 20.26 3.34 2.07
C GLU A 253 19.14 2.84 1.16
N LEU A 254 19.13 3.35 -0.07
CA LEU A 254 18.35 2.81 -1.18
C LEU A 254 19.02 1.51 -1.67
N LEU A 255 18.31 0.39 -1.59
CA LEU A 255 18.81 -0.93 -1.98
C LEU A 255 18.40 -1.32 -3.41
N LEU A 256 17.20 -0.92 -3.84
CA LEU A 256 16.64 -1.29 -5.13
C LEU A 256 15.69 -0.19 -5.61
N THR A 257 15.68 0.05 -6.93
CA THR A 257 14.58 0.72 -7.62
C THR A 257 13.97 -0.25 -8.62
N LEU A 258 12.65 -0.41 -8.56
CA LEU A 258 11.86 -1.22 -9.46
C LEU A 258 10.95 -0.31 -10.28
N ASP A 259 11.18 -0.23 -11.58
CA ASP A 259 10.33 0.55 -12.48
C ASP A 259 8.96 -0.13 -12.67
N ILE A 260 7.91 0.68 -12.59
CA ILE A 260 6.51 0.27 -12.82
C ILE A 260 5.98 1.09 -13.98
N PRO A 261 5.32 0.47 -14.99
CA PRO A 261 4.84 1.19 -16.18
C PRO A 261 3.53 1.96 -15.91
N ALA A 262 3.44 2.62 -14.75
CA ALA A 262 2.37 3.51 -14.33
C ALA A 262 2.96 4.66 -13.49
N HIS A 263 2.80 5.90 -13.95
CA HIS A 263 3.41 7.09 -13.34
C HIS A 263 3.01 7.25 -11.88
N GLN A 264 1.72 7.07 -11.59
CA GLN A 264 1.14 7.16 -10.25
C GLN A 264 1.12 5.79 -9.56
N THR A 265 2.30 5.24 -9.25
CA THR A 265 2.39 4.03 -8.41
C THR A 265 1.97 4.38 -6.97
N THR A 266 0.96 3.71 -6.42
CA THR A 266 0.29 4.15 -5.18
C THR A 266 0.63 3.31 -3.96
N SER A 267 0.60 1.98 -4.04
CA SER A 267 0.83 1.15 -2.86
C SER A 267 1.29 -0.26 -3.22
N VAL A 268 1.69 -1.01 -2.20
CA VAL A 268 2.32 -2.33 -2.34
C VAL A 268 1.90 -3.32 -1.23
N ALA A 269 1.72 -4.59 -1.61
CA ALA A 269 1.51 -5.69 -0.67
C ALA A 269 2.15 -6.97 -1.17
N TRP A 270 2.68 -7.76 -0.23
CA TRP A 270 3.19 -9.10 -0.53
C TRP A 270 2.05 -10.12 -0.59
N GLY A 271 2.14 -11.06 -1.51
CA GLY A 271 1.16 -12.12 -1.70
C GLY A 271 1.71 -13.31 -2.48
N GLY A 272 0.80 -14.11 -3.02
CA GLY A 272 1.12 -15.44 -3.55
C GLY A 272 1.29 -16.47 -2.43
N LEU A 273 1.41 -17.74 -2.83
CA LEU A 273 1.49 -18.88 -1.89
C LEU A 273 2.67 -18.80 -0.91
N ASN A 274 3.76 -18.12 -1.30
CA ASN A 274 4.98 -18.03 -0.52
C ASN A 274 5.32 -16.61 -0.09
N TYR A 275 4.42 -15.64 -0.28
CA TYR A 275 4.69 -14.21 -0.10
C TYR A 275 5.87 -13.70 -0.96
N ASP A 276 6.15 -14.33 -2.11
CA ASP A 276 7.23 -13.97 -3.05
C ASP A 276 6.73 -13.19 -4.27
N GLU A 277 5.45 -12.83 -4.29
CA GLU A 277 4.84 -11.97 -5.30
C GLU A 277 4.54 -10.59 -4.68
N LEU A 278 5.04 -9.51 -5.27
CA LEU A 278 4.71 -8.15 -4.84
C LEU A 278 3.59 -7.61 -5.73
N TYR A 279 2.43 -7.33 -5.15
CA TYR A 279 1.34 -6.66 -5.80
C TYR A 279 1.50 -5.15 -5.66
N VAL A 280 1.29 -4.41 -6.75
CA VAL A 280 1.51 -2.97 -6.82
C VAL A 280 0.28 -2.30 -7.43
N THR A 281 -0.34 -1.37 -6.71
CA THR A 281 -1.46 -0.58 -7.21
C THR A 281 -0.98 0.71 -7.87
N SER A 282 -1.83 1.31 -8.71
CA SER A 282 -1.57 2.62 -9.31
C SER A 282 -2.86 3.41 -9.54
N ALA A 283 -2.72 4.70 -9.84
CA ALA A 283 -3.82 5.60 -10.20
C ALA A 283 -3.81 5.94 -11.69
N ASN A 284 -4.94 6.43 -12.20
CA ASN A 284 -5.11 6.87 -13.57
C ASN A 284 -5.44 8.37 -13.64
N PHE A 285 -4.44 9.22 -13.43
CA PHE A 285 -4.56 10.67 -13.55
C PHE A 285 -3.73 11.18 -14.74
N PRO A 286 -4.22 11.05 -15.99
CA PRO A 286 -3.44 11.39 -17.18
C PRO A 286 -3.04 12.87 -17.26
N ASP A 287 -3.83 13.76 -16.65
CA ASP A 287 -3.63 15.22 -16.69
C ASP A 287 -2.42 15.71 -15.88
N ILE A 288 -1.93 14.89 -14.95
CA ILE A 288 -0.75 15.23 -14.12
C ILE A 288 0.53 14.52 -14.59
N ILE A 289 0.49 13.81 -15.72
CA ILE A 289 1.66 13.19 -16.34
C ILE A 289 2.25 14.19 -17.33
N PRO A 290 3.54 14.56 -17.24
CA PRO A 290 4.21 15.38 -18.25
C PRO A 290 4.08 14.76 -19.65
N ASP A 291 3.82 15.57 -20.67
CA ASP A 291 3.56 15.06 -22.04
C ASP A 291 4.71 14.22 -22.59
N GLU A 292 5.95 14.60 -22.28
CA GLU A 292 7.17 13.87 -22.67
C GLU A 292 7.29 12.49 -22.01
N ASP A 293 6.66 12.31 -20.84
CA ASP A 293 6.70 11.09 -20.05
C ASP A 293 5.55 10.12 -20.38
N LYS A 294 4.45 10.61 -20.96
CA LYS A 294 3.27 9.79 -21.30
C LYS A 294 3.61 8.50 -22.07
N PRO A 295 4.51 8.49 -23.07
CA PRO A 295 4.87 7.26 -23.78
C PRO A 295 5.52 6.18 -22.90
N LYS A 296 6.16 6.56 -21.79
CA LYS A 296 6.79 5.62 -20.84
C LYS A 296 5.76 4.84 -20.02
N TYR A 297 4.66 5.49 -19.66
CA TYR A 297 3.67 4.96 -18.72
C TYR A 297 2.44 4.41 -19.46
N THR A 298 2.55 3.17 -19.92
CA THR A 298 1.56 2.52 -20.79
C THR A 298 0.36 1.92 -20.05
N HIS A 299 0.43 1.78 -18.71
CA HIS A 299 -0.55 1.05 -17.91
C HIS A 299 -0.97 1.82 -16.65
N ASN A 300 -1.21 3.13 -16.75
CA ASN A 300 -1.73 3.92 -15.62
C ASN A 300 -3.06 3.37 -15.10
N GLY A 301 -3.20 3.31 -13.78
CA GLY A 301 -4.35 2.73 -13.09
C GLY A 301 -4.40 1.22 -13.06
N TYR A 302 -3.39 0.50 -13.56
CA TYR A 302 -3.39 -0.97 -13.47
C TYR A 302 -2.89 -1.45 -12.10
N LEU A 303 -3.40 -2.60 -11.69
CA LEU A 303 -2.80 -3.47 -10.69
C LEU A 303 -1.70 -4.29 -11.38
N PHE A 304 -0.52 -4.33 -10.77
CA PHE A 304 0.62 -5.12 -11.23
C PHE A 304 0.93 -6.25 -10.27
N LYS A 305 1.49 -7.32 -10.82
CA LYS A 305 2.16 -8.37 -10.07
C LYS A 305 3.63 -8.40 -10.45
N VAL A 306 4.50 -8.45 -9.45
CA VAL A 306 5.94 -8.50 -9.60
C VAL A 306 6.47 -9.79 -9.00
N THR A 307 7.30 -10.51 -9.75
CA THR A 307 7.92 -11.77 -9.31
C THR A 307 9.43 -11.75 -9.57
N GLY A 308 10.17 -12.70 -8.99
CA GLY A 308 11.61 -12.81 -9.19
C GLY A 308 12.46 -11.84 -8.37
N LEU A 309 11.89 -11.21 -7.32
CA LEU A 309 12.57 -10.25 -6.46
C LEU A 309 13.62 -10.87 -5.53
N GLY A 310 13.62 -12.20 -5.35
CA GLY A 310 14.59 -12.90 -4.52
C GLY A 310 14.39 -12.78 -3.01
N VAL A 311 13.33 -12.10 -2.58
CA VAL A 311 12.94 -11.93 -1.19
C VAL A 311 11.44 -12.17 -1.04
N LYS A 312 11.00 -12.40 0.20
CA LYS A 312 9.61 -12.64 0.56
C LYS A 312 9.08 -11.57 1.50
N GLY A 313 7.78 -11.39 1.50
CA GLY A 313 7.05 -10.65 2.48
C GLY A 313 6.57 -11.44 3.67
N LEU A 314 5.66 -10.80 4.39
CA LEU A 314 4.97 -11.35 5.55
C LEU A 314 3.47 -11.42 5.25
N ALA A 315 2.79 -12.35 5.93
CA ALA A 315 1.34 -12.33 6.02
C ALA A 315 0.88 -10.99 6.64
N PRO A 316 -0.05 -10.26 5.99
CA PRO A 316 -0.62 -9.07 6.61
C PRO A 316 -1.52 -9.46 7.78
N SER A 317 -1.58 -8.61 8.80
CA SER A 317 -2.49 -8.82 9.93
C SER A 317 -3.93 -8.47 9.56
N GLN A 318 -4.87 -9.24 10.08
CA GLN A 318 -6.31 -8.97 9.97
C GLN A 318 -6.76 -8.01 11.08
N ALA A 319 -7.87 -7.31 10.88
CA ALA A 319 -8.45 -6.42 11.88
C ALA A 319 -9.05 -7.24 13.04
N ASN A 320 -8.66 -6.94 14.28
CA ASN A 320 -9.20 -7.54 15.49
C ASN A 320 -10.09 -6.50 16.19
N LEU A 321 -11.41 -6.66 16.02
CA LEU A 321 -12.43 -5.71 16.47
C LEU A 321 -13.00 -6.07 17.85
#